data_AF-A0A3N4N6S1-F1
#
_entry.id   AF-A0A3N4N6S1-F1
#
_cell.length_a   1.000
_cell.length_b   1.000
_cell.length_c   1.000
_cell.angle_alpha   90.00
_cell.angle_beta   90.00
_cell.angle_gamma   90.00
#
_symmetry.space_group_name_H-M   'P 1'
#
loop_
_entity.id
_entity.type
_entity.pdbx_description
1 polymer ?
#
loop_
_entity_poly.entity_id
_entity_poly.type
_entity_poly.pdbx_seq_one_letter_code
_entity_poly.pdbx_strand_id
1 'polypeptide(L)'
;MISDTILDFIRNIFQKYKKPVIILVINEVIYYIFGVTNECGVRCPMPPMTALENLLSTASSVIMYACLLWIMVIYMSDKYDKM
;
A
#
# COMPACT_ATOMS: atom_id res chain seq x y z
N MET A 1 15.28 26.25 11.56
CA MET A 1 13.96 26.59 12.14
C MET A 1 12.80 26.07 11.29
N ILE A 2 12.56 26.55 10.06
CA ILE A 2 11.49 25.99 9.18
C ILE A 2 11.74 24.51 8.82
N SER A 3 13.00 24.14 8.57
CA SER A 3 13.37 22.76 8.22
C SER A 3 13.10 21.76 9.34
N ASP A 4 13.28 22.16 10.61
CA ASP A 4 13.13 21.29 11.78
C ASP A 4 11.65 20.96 12.03
N THR A 5 10.76 21.97 11.93
CA THR A 5 9.32 21.79 12.09
C THR A 5 8.71 20.90 11.01
N ILE A 6 9.19 21.02 9.77
CA ILE A 6 8.77 20.15 8.66
C ILE A 6 9.23 18.72 8.90
N LEU A 7 10.47 18.53 9.38
CA LEU A 7 11.03 17.21 9.67
C LEU A 7 10.23 16.49 10.77
N ASP A 8 9.89 17.19 11.84
CA ASP A 8 9.09 16.63 12.94
C ASP A 8 7.67 16.30 12.49
N PHE A 9 7.06 17.14 11.66
CA PHE A 9 5.74 16.89 11.10
C PHE A 9 5.73 15.65 10.19
N ILE A 10 6.72 15.53 9.30
CA ILE A 10 6.90 14.36 8.44
C ILE A 10 7.12 13.12 9.31
N ARG A 11 7.99 13.19 10.31
CA ARG A 11 8.29 12.07 11.20
C ARG A 11 7.04 11.60 11.96
N ASN A 12 6.21 12.53 12.42
CA ASN A 12 4.99 12.23 13.15
C ASN A 12 3.94 11.56 12.25
N ILE A 13 3.72 12.10 11.04
CA ILE A 13 2.89 11.47 10.01
C ILE A 13 3.42 10.08 9.68
N PHE A 14 4.73 9.96 9.46
CA PHE A 14 5.36 8.72 9.09
C PHE A 14 5.21 7.66 10.19
N GLN A 15 5.38 8.02 11.46
CA GLN A 15 5.15 7.08 12.56
C GLN A 15 3.70 6.60 12.63
N LYS A 16 2.74 7.49 12.33
CA LYS A 16 1.33 7.16 12.37
C LYS A 16 0.89 6.20 11.27
N TYR A 17 1.38 6.42 10.05
CA TYR A 17 1.05 5.60 8.87
C TYR A 17 2.07 4.50 8.57
N LYS A 18 3.13 4.35 9.38
CA LYS A 18 4.19 3.35 9.19
C LYS A 18 3.65 1.93 9.04
N LYS A 19 2.64 1.56 9.84
CA LYS A 19 2.07 0.20 9.83
C LYS A 19 1.37 -0.15 8.51
N PRO A 20 0.36 0.61 8.03
CA PRO A 20 -0.27 0.31 6.75
C PRO A 20 0.69 0.45 5.56
N VAL A 21 1.65 1.40 5.61
CA VAL A 21 2.66 1.56 4.56
C VAL A 21 3.59 0.35 4.47
N ILE A 22 4.06 -0.19 5.59
CA ILE A 22 4.92 -1.40 5.58
C ILE A 22 4.16 -2.59 4.98
N ILE A 23 2.88 -2.76 5.33
CA ILE A 23 2.06 -3.85 4.79
C ILE A 23 1.90 -3.71 3.27
N LEU A 24 1.64 -2.50 2.78
CA LEU A 24 1.59 -2.21 1.34
C LEU A 24 2.90 -2.54 0.63
N VAL A 25 4.04 -2.12 1.19
CA VAL A 25 5.36 -2.39 0.59
C VAL A 25 5.63 -3.89 0.53
N ILE A 26 5.34 -4.63 1.60
CA ILE A 26 5.53 -6.09 1.62
C ILE A 26 4.61 -6.76 0.58
N ASN A 27 3.35 -6.33 0.49
CA ASN A 27 2.39 -6.87 -0.47
C ASN A 27 2.84 -6.65 -1.92
N GLU A 28 3.31 -5.44 -2.26
CA GLU A 28 3.88 -5.13 -3.58
C GLU A 28 5.13 -5.95 -3.88
N VAL A 29 6.03 -6.15 -2.91
CA VAL A 29 7.22 -6.99 -3.08
C VAL A 29 6.83 -8.45 -3.36
N ILE A 30 5.86 -9.00 -2.63
CA ILE A 30 5.34 -10.35 -2.87
C ILE A 30 4.71 -10.43 -4.27
N TYR A 31 3.88 -9.45 -4.64
CA TYR A 31 3.25 -9.41 -5.95
C TYR A 31 4.27 -9.30 -7.09
N TYR A 32 5.33 -8.52 -6.92
CA TYR A 32 6.40 -8.38 -7.89
C TYR A 32 7.20 -9.68 -8.08
N ILE A 33 7.52 -10.39 -6.99
CA ILE A 33 8.30 -11.64 -7.03
C ILE A 33 7.49 -12.79 -7.66
N PHE A 34 6.20 -12.88 -7.34
CA PHE A 34 5.39 -14.06 -7.67
C PHE A 34 4.33 -13.83 -8.76
N GLY A 35 4.00 -12.58 -9.08
CA GLY A 35 2.88 -12.23 -9.97
C GLY A 35 3.29 -11.58 -11.30
N VAL A 36 4.58 -11.35 -11.54
CA VAL A 36 5.06 -10.76 -12.81
C VAL A 36 5.69 -11.84 -13.68
N THR A 37 4.91 -12.42 -14.59
CA THR A 37 5.48 -13.08 -15.78
C THR A 37 6.05 -12.00 -16.69
N ASN A 38 7.37 -11.81 -16.65
CA ASN A 38 8.14 -10.82 -17.42
C ASN A 38 8.12 -11.03 -18.95
N GLU A 39 7.20 -11.83 -19.49
CA GLU A 39 7.33 -12.36 -20.84
C GLU A 39 6.75 -11.42 -21.91
N CYS A 40 6.02 -10.38 -21.51
CA CYS A 40 5.45 -9.43 -22.47
C CYS A 40 5.05 -8.12 -21.77
N GLY A 41 5.64 -7.00 -22.16
CA GLY A 41 5.33 -5.67 -21.61
C GLY A 41 3.95 -5.12 -22.04
N VAL A 42 3.80 -3.80 -21.97
CA VAL A 42 2.54 -3.01 -22.13
C VAL A 42 1.73 -3.29 -23.42
N ARG A 43 2.33 -3.88 -24.45
CA ARG A 43 1.70 -4.05 -25.78
C ARG A 43 1.16 -5.44 -26.08
N CYS A 44 1.36 -6.41 -25.17
CA CYS A 44 0.87 -7.75 -25.41
C CYS A 44 -0.53 -7.93 -24.81
N PRO A 45 -1.40 -8.75 -25.43
CA PRO A 45 -2.60 -9.21 -24.76
C PRO A 45 -2.19 -9.87 -23.45
N MET A 46 -2.83 -9.45 -22.35
CA MET A 46 -2.52 -9.95 -21.02
C MET A 46 -2.57 -11.49 -21.06
N PRO A 47 -1.46 -12.19 -20.74
CA PRO A 47 -1.44 -13.64 -20.82
C PRO A 47 -2.50 -14.22 -19.88
N PRO A 48 -3.04 -15.42 -20.18
CA PRO A 48 -3.99 -16.08 -19.31
C PRO A 48 -3.34 -16.29 -17.93
N MET A 49 -3.81 -15.52 -16.93
CA MET A 49 -3.33 -15.63 -15.56
C MET A 49 -3.57 -17.04 -15.04
N THR A 50 -2.54 -17.63 -14.44
CA THR A 50 -2.69 -18.87 -13.68
C THR A 50 -3.58 -18.63 -12.45
N ALA A 51 -4.18 -19.69 -11.91
CA ALA A 51 -5.03 -19.59 -10.71
C ALA A 51 -4.30 -18.93 -9.52
N LEU A 52 -2.98 -19.13 -9.41
CA LEU A 52 -2.13 -18.53 -8.38
C LEU A 52 -1.98 -17.01 -8.59
N GLU A 53 -1.69 -16.57 -9.81
CA GLU A 53 -1.54 -15.14 -10.13
C GLU A 53 -2.85 -14.38 -9.94
N ASN A 54 -3.97 -15.00 -10.31
CA ASN A 54 -5.29 -14.41 -10.11
C ASN A 54 -5.63 -14.28 -8.61
N LEU A 55 -5.27 -15.28 -7.80
CA LEU A 55 -5.38 -15.23 -6.34
C LEU A 55 -4.49 -14.12 -5.75
N LEU A 56 -3.23 -14.01 -6.19
CA LEU A 56 -2.31 -12.97 -5.74
C LEU A 56 -2.80 -11.56 -6.12
N SER A 57 -3.31 -11.39 -7.33
CA SER A 57 -3.84 -10.11 -7.81
C SER A 57 -5.08 -9.68 -7.00
N THR A 58 -5.98 -10.64 -6.74
CA THR A 58 -7.16 -10.40 -5.91
C THR A 58 -6.78 -10.09 -4.46
N ALA A 59 -5.88 -10.87 -3.86
CA ALA A 59 -5.41 -10.65 -2.49
C ALA A 59 -4.71 -9.29 -2.35
N SER A 60 -3.84 -8.93 -3.30
CA SER A 60 -3.16 -7.63 -3.33
C SER A 60 -4.16 -6.47 -3.39
N SER A 61 -5.18 -6.59 -4.25
CA SER A 61 -6.25 -5.60 -4.37
C SER A 61 -7.02 -5.44 -3.05
N VAL A 62 -7.36 -6.54 -2.38
CA VAL A 62 -8.05 -6.52 -1.06
C VAL A 62 -7.17 -5.86 0.00
N ILE A 63 -5.87 -6.18 0.05
CA ILE A 63 -4.92 -5.60 1.00
C ILE A 63 -4.79 -4.09 0.76
N MET A 64 -4.77 -3.64 -0.50
CA MET A 64 -4.74 -2.22 -0.83
C MET A 64 -5.99 -1.49 -0.28
N TYR A 65 -7.19 -2.02 -0.51
CA TYR A 65 -8.42 -1.43 0.04
C TYR A 65 -8.45 -1.47 1.57
N ALA A 66 -7.99 -2.56 2.20
CA ALA A 66 -7.89 -2.66 3.65
C ALA A 66 -6.93 -1.59 4.23
N CYS A 67 -5.80 -1.34 3.56
CA CYS A 67 -4.86 -0.29 3.97
C CYS A 67 -5.46 1.12 3.82
N LEU A 68 -6.23 1.38 2.76
CA LEU A 68 -6.96 2.64 2.59
C LEU A 68 -7.98 2.87 3.71
N LEU A 69 -8.76 1.84 4.05
CA LEU A 69 -9.69 1.89 5.17
C LEU A 69 -8.96 2.15 6.49
N TRP A 70 -7.81 1.51 6.70
CA TRP A 70 -7.00 1.72 7.91
C TRP A 70 -6.49 3.17 8.01
N ILE A 71 -6.02 3.75 6.90
CA ILE A 71 -5.60 5.15 6.84
C ILE A 71 -6.80 6.08 7.15
N MET A 72 -7.97 5.78 6.59
CA MET A 72 -9.21 6.52 6.86
C MET A 72 -9.59 6.47 8.35
N VAL A 73 -9.52 5.31 8.98
CA VAL A 73 -9.80 5.16 10.42
C VAL A 73 -8.81 6.00 11.25
N ILE A 74 -7.52 5.93 10.94
CA ILE A 74 -6.49 6.74 11.62
C ILE A 74 -6.78 8.24 11.49
N TYR A 75 -7.19 8.68 10.30
CA TYR A 75 -7.55 10.07 10.03
C TYR A 75 -8.79 10.51 10.82
N MET A 76 -9.84 9.68 10.84
CA MET A 76 -11.07 9.96 11.58
C MET A 76 -10.83 9.98 13.10
N SER A 77 -10.03 9.05 13.63
CA SER A 77 -9.65 9.05 15.05
C SER A 77 -8.90 10.33 15.44
N ASP A 78 -8.01 10.82 14.58
CA ASP A 78 -7.26 12.06 14.85
C ASP A 78 -8.14 13.31 14.84
N LYS A 79 -9.20 13.29 14.02
CA LYS A 79 -10.17 14.38 13.95
C LYS A 79 -11.07 14.39 15.19
N TYR A 80 -11.43 13.21 15.70
CA TYR A 80 -12.26 13.07 16.89
C TYR A 80 -11.51 13.43 18.18
N ASP A 81 -10.21 13.10 18.27
CA ASP A 81 -9.35 13.44 19.43
C ASP A 81 -9.09 14.95 19.56
N LYS A 82 -9.22 15.70 18.45
CA LYS A 82 -9.06 17.16 18.41
C LYS A 82 -10.37 17.94 18.62
N MET A 83 -11.51 17.26 18.80
CA MET A 83 -12.80 17.86 19.17
C MET A 83 -13.03 17.74 20.67
#